data_AF-A0A969VB63-F1
#
_entry.id   AF-A0A969VB63-F1
#
_cell.length_a   1.000
_cell.length_b   1.000
_cell.length_c   1.000
_cell.angle_alpha   90.00
_cell.angle_beta   90.00
_cell.angle_gamma   90.00
#
_symmetry.space_group_name_H-M   'P 1'
#
loop_
_entity.id
_entity.type
_entity.pdbx_description
1 polymer ?
#
loop_
_entity_poly.entity_id
_entity_poly.type
_entity_poly.pdbx_seq_one_letter_code
_entity_poly.pdbx_strand_id
1 'polypeptide(L)'
;MLRTFEALLKGKVLEWTNDAPQQSDRPLKVYVTLLEEKSSISAEIRRQKIVEILEKIAASQTFAEMADPVAWQREMRQDRVLPGR
;
A
#
# COMPACT_ATOMS: atom_id res chain seq x y z
N MET A 1 -5.05 32.50 -2.55
CA MET A 1 -5.11 31.38 -1.60
C MET A 1 -6.01 30.30 -2.18
N LEU A 2 -5.61 29.03 -2.10
CA LEU A 2 -6.45 27.90 -2.50
C LEU A 2 -7.33 27.49 -1.31
N ARG A 3 -8.62 27.25 -1.55
CA ARG A 3 -9.53 26.66 -0.56
C ARG A 3 -9.94 25.27 -1.05
N THR A 4 -9.97 24.32 -0.13
CA THR A 4 -10.36 22.94 -0.42
C THR A 4 -11.77 22.71 0.08
N PHE A 5 -12.62 22.14 -0.77
CA PHE A 5 -13.99 21.77 -0.45
C PHE A 5 -14.15 20.27 -0.68
N GLU A 6 -14.92 19.62 0.19
CA GLU A 6 -15.19 18.19 0.07
C GLU A 6 -16.41 17.96 -0.83
N ALA A 7 -16.28 17.01 -1.75
CA ALA A 7 -17.32 16.67 -2.70
C ALA A 7 -17.26 15.20 -3.11
N LEU A 8 -18.42 14.67 -3.49
CA LEU A 8 -18.55 13.41 -4.20
C LEU A 8 -18.61 13.68 -5.70
N LEU A 9 -17.78 12.97 -6.47
CA LEU A 9 -17.84 13.02 -7.93
C LEU A 9 -18.80 11.93 -8.44
N LYS A 10 -19.98 12.31 -8.93
CA LYS A 10 -20.93 11.41 -9.58
C LYS A 10 -20.95 11.65 -11.08
N GLY A 11 -20.32 10.75 -11.83
CA GLY A 11 -20.13 10.90 -13.27
C GLY A 11 -19.27 12.13 -13.59
N LYS A 12 -19.91 13.22 -14.01
CA LYS A 12 -19.24 14.51 -14.33
C LYS A 12 -19.66 15.66 -13.40
N VAL A 13 -20.42 15.38 -12.35
CA VAL A 13 -20.95 16.38 -11.41
C VAL A 13 -20.29 16.22 -10.05
N LEU A 14 -19.81 17.33 -9.48
CA LEU A 14 -19.35 17.40 -8.09
C LEU A 14 -20.52 17.78 -7.20
N GLU A 15 -20.85 16.93 -6.24
CA GLU A 15 -21.83 17.18 -5.18
C GLU A 15 -21.10 17.51 -3.88
N TRP A 16 -21.21 18.75 -3.41
CA TRP A 16 -20.57 19.19 -2.16
C TRP A 16 -21.18 18.45 -0.96
N THR A 17 -20.36 17.91 -0.07
CA THR A 17 -20.84 17.12 1.08
C THR A 17 -20.97 17.95 2.36
N ASN A 18 -20.23 19.04 2.48
CA ASN A 18 -20.17 19.83 3.71
C ASN A 18 -20.38 21.32 3.42
N ASP A 19 -19.33 22.01 3.01
CA ASP A 19 -19.39 23.42 2.63
C ASP A 19 -19.21 23.57 1.13
N ALA A 20 -19.85 24.59 0.55
CA ALA A 20 -19.82 24.84 -0.89
C ALA A 20 -19.11 26.17 -1.19
N PRO A 21 -18.31 26.23 -2.27
CA PRO A 21 -17.77 27.51 -2.71
C PRO A 21 -18.93 28.45 -3.07
N GLN A 22 -18.77 29.73 -2.74
CA GLN A 22 -19.80 30.74 -3.03
C GLN A 22 -20.05 30.80 -4.53
N GLN A 23 -21.24 30.37 -4.94
CA GLN A 23 -21.61 30.28 -6.34
C GLN A 23 -21.94 31.68 -6.86
N SER A 24 -21.36 32.02 -7.99
CA SER A 24 -21.70 33.20 -8.79
C SER A 24 -22.14 32.73 -10.17
N ASP A 25 -22.79 33.58 -10.96
CA ASP A 25 -23.17 33.24 -12.35
C ASP A 25 -21.99 32.95 -13.27
N ARG A 26 -20.75 33.15 -12.79
CA ARG A 26 -19.53 32.88 -13.57
C ARG A 26 -19.00 31.47 -13.26
N PRO A 27 -18.57 30.72 -14.29
CA PRO A 27 -17.94 29.42 -14.09
C PRO A 27 -16.65 29.56 -13.28
N LEU A 28 -16.52 28.76 -12.22
CA LEU A 28 -15.35 28.72 -11.36
C LEU A 28 -14.38 27.63 -11.82
N LYS A 29 -13.12 27.98 -12.10
CA LYS A 29 -12.08 26.99 -12.38
C LYS A 29 -11.68 26.29 -11.09
N VAL A 30 -11.75 24.96 -11.07
CA VAL A 30 -11.40 24.13 -9.91
C VAL A 30 -10.32 23.11 -10.27
N TYR A 31 -9.53 22.72 -9.28
CA TYR A 31 -8.66 21.55 -9.35
C TYR A 31 -9.33 20.41 -8.58
N VAL A 32 -9.39 19.22 -9.17
CA VAL A 32 -9.99 18.04 -8.56
C VAL A 32 -8.87 17.07 -8.20
N THR A 33 -8.74 16.76 -6.92
CA THR A 33 -7.86 15.69 -6.43
C THR A 33 -8.75 14.53 -6.00
N LEU A 34 -8.58 13.37 -6.62
CA LEU A 34 -9.32 12.17 -6.25
C LEU A 34 -8.72 11.57 -4.98
N LEU A 35 -9.56 11.37 -3.97
CA LEU A 35 -9.19 10.60 -2.78
C LEU A 35 -9.38 9.13 -3.12
N GLU A 36 -8.27 8.42 -3.34
CA GLU A 36 -8.33 6.96 -3.37
C GLU A 36 -8.67 6.49 -1.96
N GLU A 37 -9.84 5.87 -1.80
CA GLU A 37 -10.04 4.96 -0.68
C GLU A 37 -8.96 3.89 -0.82
N LYS A 38 -7.90 4.00 0.00
CA LYS A 38 -7.05 2.85 0.25
C LYS A 38 -8.02 1.79 0.73
N SER A 39 -8.33 0.81 -0.11
CA SER A 39 -9.07 -0.37 0.32
C SER A 39 -8.21 -0.93 1.45
N SER A 40 -8.59 -0.61 2.68
CA SER A 40 -7.91 -1.12 3.84
C SER A 40 -8.45 -2.53 3.93
N ILE A 41 -7.82 -3.43 3.18
CA ILE A 41 -7.87 -4.85 3.49
C ILE A 41 -7.60 -4.87 5.00
N SER A 42 -8.59 -5.37 5.75
CA SER A 42 -8.48 -5.35 7.20
C SER A 42 -7.14 -5.97 7.59
N ALA A 43 -6.52 -5.48 8.66
CA ALA A 43 -5.23 -6.00 9.11
C ALA A 43 -5.28 -7.53 9.23
N GLU A 44 -6.45 -8.07 9.59
CA GLU A 44 -6.72 -9.50 9.65
C GLU A 44 -6.68 -10.20 8.28
N ILE A 45 -7.42 -9.71 7.29
CA ILE A 45 -7.40 -10.32 5.94
C ILE A 45 -5.98 -10.23 5.35
N ARG A 46 -5.26 -9.14 5.62
CA ARG A 46 -3.86 -8.99 5.18
C ARG A 46 -2.95 -10.02 5.86
N ARG A 47 -3.09 -10.23 7.18
CA ARG A 47 -2.33 -11.24 7.92
C ARG A 47 -2.60 -12.64 7.36
N GLN A 48 -3.86 -12.99 7.17
CA GLN A 48 -4.25 -14.29 6.64
C GLN A 48 -3.64 -14.54 5.24
N LYS A 49 -3.73 -13.56 4.34
CA LYS A 49 -3.11 -13.65 3.01
C LYS A 49 -1.59 -13.81 3.07
N ILE A 50 -0.92 -13.13 4.00
CA ILE A 50 0.53 -13.26 4.18
C ILE A 50 0.88 -14.69 4.60
N VAL A 51 0.17 -15.25 5.58
CA VAL A 51 0.40 -16.62 6.05
C VAL A 51 0.23 -17.61 4.89
N GLU A 52 -0.88 -17.53 4.16
CA GLU A 52 -1.14 -18.42 3.02
C GLU A 52 -0.05 -18.34 1.93
N ILE A 53 0.47 -17.14 1.66
CA ILE A 53 1.55 -16.98 0.68
C ILE A 53 2.84 -17.62 1.21
N LEU A 54 3.17 -17.41 2.48
CA LEU A 54 4.37 -18.00 3.10
C LEU A 54 4.29 -19.54 3.13
N GLU A 55 3.13 -20.10 3.42
CA GLU A 55 2.89 -21.55 3.35
C GLU A 55 3.09 -22.10 1.94
N LYS A 56 2.57 -21.40 0.92
CA LYS A 56 2.77 -21.78 -0.49
C LYS A 56 4.25 -21.75 -0.89
N ILE A 57 5.00 -20.74 -0.44
CA ILE A 57 6.43 -20.62 -0.71
C ILE A 57 7.22 -21.73 0.01
N ALA A 58 6.83 -22.07 1.25
CA ALA A 58 7.45 -23.18 1.97
C ALA A 58 7.18 -24.53 1.28
N ALA A 59 5.96 -24.73 0.79
CA ALA A 59 5.55 -25.96 0.10
C ALA A 59 6.14 -26.10 -1.31
N SER A 60 6.51 -24.99 -1.97
CA SER A 60 7.03 -25.03 -3.35
C SER A 60 8.45 -25.58 -3.46
N GLN A 61 9.12 -25.91 -2.35
CA GLN A 61 10.45 -26.54 -2.34
C GLN A 61 11.49 -25.78 -3.20
N THR A 62 11.31 -24.46 -3.38
CA THR A 62 12.08 -23.63 -4.32
C THR A 62 13.60 -23.66 -4.05
N PHE A 63 13.98 -24.00 -2.82
CA PHE A 63 15.37 -24.07 -2.36
C PHE A 63 15.83 -25.51 -2.07
N ALA A 64 15.12 -26.54 -2.54
CA ALA A 64 15.48 -27.94 -2.28
C ALA A 64 16.85 -28.33 -2.85
N GLU A 65 17.32 -27.64 -3.89
CA GLU A 65 18.66 -27.84 -4.48
C GLU A 65 19.77 -27.09 -3.72
N MET A 66 19.41 -26.19 -2.79
CA MET A 66 20.37 -25.44 -1.99
C MET A 66 20.76 -26.27 -0.76
N ALA A 67 21.99 -26.81 -0.77
CA ALA A 67 22.48 -27.74 0.24
C ALA A 67 22.51 -27.16 1.68
N ASP A 68 22.87 -25.88 1.83
CA ASP A 68 22.80 -25.16 3.11
C ASP A 68 22.39 -23.69 2.87
N PRO A 69 21.09 -23.38 3.00
CA PRO A 69 20.59 -22.02 2.85
C PRO A 69 21.15 -21.03 3.88
N VAL A 70 21.55 -21.51 5.07
CA VAL A 70 22.11 -20.67 6.14
C VAL A 70 23.55 -20.31 5.80
N ALA A 71 24.34 -21.25 5.28
CA ALA A 71 25.69 -20.96 4.78
C ALA A 71 25.65 -19.97 3.62
N TRP A 72 24.76 -20.19 2.63
CA TRP A 72 24.56 -19.27 1.51
C TRP A 72 24.19 -17.86 2.00
N GLN A 73 23.28 -17.75 2.96
CA GLN A 73 22.86 -16.47 3.52
C GLN A 73 24.00 -15.74 4.24
N ARG A 74 24.83 -16.47 4.99
CA ARG A 74 26.02 -15.90 5.68
C ARG A 74 27.05 -15.38 4.68
N GLU A 75 27.28 -16.12 3.59
CA GLU A 75 28.17 -15.71 2.50
C GLU A 75 27.65 -14.43 1.82
N MET A 76 26.36 -14.40 1.46
CA MET A 76 25.74 -13.23 0.82
C MET A 76 25.73 -12.00 1.72
N ARG A 77 25.52 -12.18 3.02
CA ARG A 77 25.52 -11.08 4.00
C ARG A 77 26.92 -10.65 4.43
N GLN A 78 27.95 -11.42 4.08
CA GLN A 78 29.31 -11.24 4.57
C GLN A 78 29.33 -11.17 6.10
N ASP A 79 28.59 -12.08 6.75
CA ASP A 79 28.46 -12.09 8.21
C ASP A 79 29.85 -12.15 8.84
N ARG A 80 30.19 -11.12 9.62
CA ARG A 80 31.47 -11.09 10.34
C ARG A 80 31.41 -12.07 11.51
N VAL A 81 32.52 -12.77 11.71
CA VAL A 81 32.71 -13.59 12.90
C VAL A 81 32.64 -12.68 14.13
N LEU A 82 31.78 -13.03 15.09
CA LEU A 82 31.69 -12.30 16.34
C LEU A 82 33.01 -12.48 17.10
N PRO A 83 33.65 -11.39 17.58
CA PRO A 83 34.87 -11.50 18.37
C PRO A 83 34.59 -12.26 19.67
N GLY A 84 35.37 -13.31 19.96
CA GLY A 84 35.32 -14.05 21.23
C GLY A 84 34.54 -15.37 21.21
N ARG A 85 34.31 -15.98 20.05
CA ARG A 85 33.98 -17.41 19.93
C ARG A 85 35.01 -18.13 19.09
#